data_AF-A0A7W7SZR3-F1
#
_entry.id   AF-A0A7W7SZR3-F1
#
_cell.length_a   1.000
_cell.length_b   1.000
_cell.length_c   1.000
_cell.angle_alpha   90.00
_cell.angle_beta   90.00
_cell.angle_gamma   90.00
#
_symmetry.space_group_name_H-M   'P 1'
#
loop_
_entity.id
_entity.type
_entity.pdbx_description
1 polymer ?
#
loop_
_entity_poly.entity_id
_entity_poly.type
_entity_poly.pdbx_seq_one_letter_code
_entity_poly.pdbx_strand_id
1 'polypeptide(L)'
;MTAAITPTDSNLVAHARRELQRLGEDPDTIDGIVAVVQAFADCGHSGGSAPHAIAYLERLLRFEPLSPITDDPDEWIDRSEMSGMPCWQNLRHSRAMSHDGGKTYWLVEDNVPVDGVTPTYVSEPA
;
A
#
# COMPACT_ATOMS: atom_id res chain seq x y z
N MET A 1 -18.84 30.93 -26.26
CA MET A 1 -18.05 30.95 -25.01
C MET A 1 -16.79 30.15 -25.27
N THR A 2 -15.67 30.71 -24.84
CA THR A 2 -14.28 30.37 -25.19
C THR A 2 -13.91 28.93 -24.83
N ALA A 3 -13.16 28.27 -25.71
CA ALA A 3 -12.56 26.96 -25.45
C ALA A 3 -11.65 27.02 -24.21
N ALA A 4 -11.92 26.17 -23.23
CA ALA A 4 -10.99 25.95 -22.13
C ALA A 4 -9.79 25.17 -22.68
N ILE A 5 -8.62 25.79 -22.62
CA ILE A 5 -7.34 25.14 -22.91
C ILE A 5 -7.17 24.09 -21.81
N THR A 6 -7.31 22.80 -22.13
CA THR A 6 -6.79 21.75 -21.25
C THR A 6 -5.27 21.91 -21.20
N PRO A 7 -4.64 21.92 -20.02
CA PRO A 7 -3.18 21.84 -19.94
C PRO A 7 -2.77 20.61 -20.75
N THR A 8 -1.74 20.76 -21.59
CA THR A 8 -1.19 19.64 -22.33
C THR A 8 -0.71 18.61 -21.30
N ASP A 9 -1.39 17.47 -21.21
CA ASP A 9 -1.04 16.37 -20.32
C ASP A 9 0.48 16.14 -20.35
N SER A 10 1.07 15.93 -19.18
CA SER A 10 2.49 15.55 -19.13
C SER A 10 2.71 14.26 -19.94
N ASN A 11 3.94 14.03 -20.42
CA ASN A 11 4.26 12.79 -21.14
C ASN A 11 3.90 11.53 -20.33
N LEU A 12 4.00 11.58 -19.00
CA LEU A 12 3.63 10.50 -18.10
C LEU A 12 2.11 10.26 -18.08
N VAL A 13 1.32 11.32 -18.04
CA VAL A 13 -0.15 11.26 -18.02
C VAL A 13 -0.68 10.76 -19.37
N ALA A 14 -0.16 11.29 -20.47
CA ALA A 14 -0.50 10.81 -21.81
C ALA A 14 -0.10 9.34 -22.02
N HIS A 15 1.03 8.91 -21.44
CA HIS A 15 1.43 7.51 -21.44
C HIS A 15 0.44 6.64 -20.66
N ALA A 16 0.11 6.98 -19.42
CA ALA A 16 -0.80 6.21 -18.58
C ALA A 16 -2.19 6.04 -19.21
N ARG A 17 -2.78 7.14 -19.71
CA ARG A 17 -4.09 7.11 -20.38
C ARG A 17 -4.09 6.14 -21.57
N ARG A 18 -3.05 6.19 -22.41
CA ARG A 18 -2.92 5.32 -23.58
C ARG A 18 -2.79 3.84 -23.20
N GLU A 19 -2.05 3.51 -22.14
CA GLU A 19 -1.91 2.12 -21.69
C GLU A 19 -3.22 1.57 -21.13
N LEU A 20 -3.95 2.35 -20.34
CA LEU A 20 -5.25 1.93 -19.78
C LEU A 20 -6.31 1.78 -20.88
N GLN A 21 -6.32 2.68 -21.88
CA GLN A 21 -7.17 2.53 -23.06
C GLN A 21 -6.85 1.27 -23.87
N ARG A 22 -5.57 0.89 -23.97
CA ARG A 22 -5.15 -0.36 -24.64
C ARG A 22 -5.60 -1.61 -23.89
N LEU A 23 -5.67 -1.54 -22.57
CA LEU A 23 -6.21 -2.61 -21.73
C LEU A 23 -7.74 -2.74 -21.90
N GLY A 24 -8.40 -1.70 -22.43
CA GLY A 24 -9.85 -1.68 -22.60
C GLY A 24 -10.61 -1.35 -21.33
N GLU A 25 -9.96 -0.67 -20.37
CA GLU A 25 -10.58 -0.22 -19.13
C GLU A 25 -11.71 0.78 -19.39
N ASP A 26 -12.66 0.85 -18.46
CA ASP A 26 -13.77 1.78 -18.56
C ASP A 26 -13.32 3.25 -18.35
N PRO A 27 -14.05 4.24 -18.89
CA PRO A 27 -13.67 5.65 -18.80
C PRO A 27 -13.50 6.17 -17.37
N ASP A 28 -14.32 5.72 -16.42
CA ASP A 28 -14.28 6.22 -15.04
C ASP A 28 -13.03 5.70 -14.31
N THR A 29 -12.67 4.43 -14.53
CA THR A 29 -11.41 3.85 -14.04
C THR A 29 -10.20 4.55 -14.65
N ILE A 30 -10.23 4.81 -15.97
CA ILE A 30 -9.14 5.53 -16.65
C ILE A 30 -8.96 6.91 -16.03
N ASP A 31 -10.03 7.69 -15.89
CA ASP A 31 -9.95 9.05 -15.37
C ASP A 31 -9.49 9.08 -13.90
N GLY A 32 -9.92 8.12 -13.08
CA GLY A 32 -9.46 7.97 -11.71
C GLY A 32 -7.95 7.70 -11.61
N ILE A 33 -7.44 6.72 -12.34
CA ILE A 33 -6.00 6.39 -12.32
C ILE A 33 -5.18 7.53 -12.92
N VAL A 34 -5.64 8.14 -14.01
CA VAL A 34 -4.97 9.28 -14.64
C VAL A 34 -4.88 10.48 -13.69
N ALA A 35 -5.90 10.74 -12.87
CA ALA A 35 -5.84 11.81 -11.87
C ALA A 35 -4.73 11.58 -10.83
N VAL A 36 -4.51 10.33 -10.39
CA VAL A 36 -3.40 9.98 -9.48
C VAL A 36 -2.04 10.19 -10.17
N VAL A 37 -1.91 9.76 -11.43
CA VAL A 37 -0.69 9.95 -12.22
C VAL A 37 -0.41 11.44 -12.45
N GLN A 38 -1.44 12.25 -12.70
CA GLN A 38 -1.31 13.70 -12.82
C GLN A 38 -0.81 14.33 -11.51
N ALA A 39 -1.40 13.96 -10.37
CA ALA A 39 -0.96 14.46 -9.07
C ALA A 39 0.52 14.11 -8.80
N PHE A 40 0.96 12.89 -9.16
CA PHE A 40 2.37 12.50 -9.08
C PHE A 40 3.27 13.33 -10.01
N ALA A 41 2.83 13.60 -11.24
CA ALA A 41 3.58 14.41 -12.20
C ALA A 41 3.72 15.87 -11.71
N ASP A 42 2.68 16.43 -11.10
CA ASP A 42 2.65 17.80 -10.57
C ASP A 42 3.63 18.01 -9.41
N CYS A 43 4.03 16.95 -8.70
CA CYS A 43 5.08 17.01 -7.69
C CYS A 43 6.48 17.33 -8.26
N GLY A 44 6.66 17.33 -9.59
CA GLY A 44 7.89 17.81 -10.24
C GLY A 44 9.14 17.00 -9.90
N HIS A 45 8.99 15.69 -9.66
CA HIS A 45 10.09 14.82 -9.31
C HIS A 45 11.20 14.81 -10.37
N SER A 46 12.45 14.89 -9.91
CA SER A 46 13.62 14.62 -10.76
C SER A 46 13.74 13.13 -11.06
N GLY A 47 14.51 12.77 -12.09
CA GLY A 47 14.79 11.35 -12.43
C GLY A 47 15.40 10.53 -11.27
N GLY A 48 16.05 11.18 -10.30
CA GLY A 48 16.58 10.50 -9.11
C GLY A 48 15.58 10.37 -7.95
N SER A 49 14.61 11.28 -7.81
CA SER A 49 13.65 11.26 -6.69
C SER A 49 12.36 10.49 -7.02
N ALA A 50 12.00 10.40 -8.30
CA ALA A 50 10.78 9.69 -8.73
C ALA A 50 10.72 8.22 -8.26
N PRO A 51 11.79 7.40 -8.35
CA PRO A 51 11.72 6.01 -7.91
C PRO A 51 11.44 5.86 -6.40
N HIS A 52 11.96 6.77 -5.57
CA HIS A 52 11.70 6.75 -4.13
C HIS A 52 10.24 7.09 -3.81
N ALA A 53 9.69 8.11 -4.48
CA ALA A 53 8.29 8.49 -4.32
C ALA A 53 7.34 7.37 -4.78
N ILE A 54 7.66 6.71 -5.89
CA ILE A 54 6.91 5.53 -6.37
C ILE A 54 6.91 4.42 -5.32
N ALA A 55 8.06 4.07 -4.74
CA ALA A 55 8.17 3.02 -3.73
C ALA A 55 7.35 3.34 -2.46
N TYR A 56 7.28 4.61 -2.05
CA TYR A 56 6.42 5.01 -0.93
C TYR A 56 4.94 4.94 -1.28
N LEU A 57 4.55 5.43 -2.45
CA LEU A 57 3.16 5.38 -2.89
C LEU A 57 2.65 3.96 -3.04
N GLU A 58 3.45 3.05 -3.58
CA GLU A 58 3.08 1.64 -3.69
C GLU A 58 2.73 1.04 -2.32
N ARG A 59 3.60 1.21 -1.32
CA ARG A 59 3.37 0.72 0.04
C ARG A 59 2.15 1.37 0.69
N LEU A 60 2.02 2.69 0.58
CA LEU A 60 0.91 3.43 1.19
C LEU A 60 -0.44 3.05 0.57
N LEU A 61 -0.52 2.90 -0.75
CA LEU A 61 -1.73 2.46 -1.45
C LEU A 61 -2.12 1.02 -1.11
N ARG A 62 -1.17 0.20 -0.63
CA ARG A 62 -1.40 -1.16 -0.11
C ARG A 62 -1.69 -1.21 1.39
N PHE A 63 -1.74 -0.07 2.08
CA PHE A 63 -1.81 0.00 3.55
C PHE A 63 -0.65 -0.75 4.23
N GLU A 64 0.55 -0.62 3.69
CA GLU A 64 1.77 -1.17 4.27
C GLU A 64 2.54 -0.08 5.02
N PRO A 65 3.16 -0.42 6.17
CA PRO A 65 3.95 0.52 6.94
C PRO A 65 5.21 0.91 6.16
N LEU A 66 5.72 2.13 6.33
CA LEU A 66 6.97 2.59 5.68
C LEU A 66 8.23 2.28 6.50
N SER A 67 8.09 2.14 7.81
CA SER A 67 9.13 1.68 8.75
C SER A 67 8.80 0.27 9.27
N PRO A 68 9.73 -0.41 9.96
CA PRO A 68 9.44 -1.68 10.59
C PRO A 68 8.20 -1.63 11.52
N ILE A 69 7.54 -2.78 11.66
CA ILE A 69 6.52 -3.00 12.69
C ILE A 69 7.24 -3.16 14.02
N THR A 70 6.71 -2.53 15.07
CA THR A 70 7.32 -2.58 16.40
C THR A 70 6.51 -3.42 17.38
N ASP A 71 7.11 -3.72 18.53
CA ASP A 71 6.42 -4.34 19.67
C ASP A 71 5.73 -3.32 20.59
N ASP A 72 5.58 -2.06 20.15
CA ASP A 72 4.79 -1.04 20.84
C ASP A 72 3.33 -1.52 20.97
N PRO A 73 2.79 -1.70 22.18
CA PRO A 73 1.41 -2.12 22.37
C PRO A 73 0.39 -1.23 21.67
N ASP A 74 0.68 0.05 21.44
CA ASP A 74 -0.21 0.98 20.74
C ASP A 74 -0.30 0.70 19.23
N GLU A 75 0.59 -0.11 18.66
CA GLU A 75 0.49 -0.60 17.29
C GLU A 75 -0.44 -1.82 17.13
N TRP A 76 -0.86 -2.45 18.24
CA TRP A 76 -1.55 -3.74 18.22
C TRP A 76 -2.92 -3.66 18.87
N ILE A 77 -3.98 -3.90 18.09
CA ILE A 77 -5.35 -3.99 18.62
C ILE A 77 -5.66 -5.42 19.06
N ASP A 78 -6.12 -5.57 20.31
CA ASP A 78 -6.58 -6.85 20.84
C ASP A 78 -7.88 -7.29 20.13
N ARG A 79 -7.85 -8.50 19.57
CA ARG A 79 -8.96 -9.17 18.87
C ARG A 79 -9.35 -10.49 19.54
N SER A 80 -8.84 -10.77 20.75
CA SER A 80 -8.97 -12.05 21.43
C SER A 80 -10.43 -12.46 21.69
N GLU A 81 -11.32 -11.50 21.97
CA GLU A 81 -12.75 -11.76 22.13
C GLU A 81 -13.39 -12.28 20.83
N MET A 82 -12.99 -11.70 19.69
CA MET A 82 -13.53 -12.06 18.37
C MET A 82 -12.96 -13.38 17.85
N SER A 83 -11.70 -13.69 18.14
CA SER A 83 -11.04 -14.94 17.74
C SER A 83 -11.30 -16.11 18.69
N GLY A 84 -11.72 -15.85 19.94
CA GLY A 84 -11.85 -16.87 20.99
C GLY A 84 -10.51 -17.39 21.54
N MET A 85 -9.39 -16.76 21.16
CA MET A 85 -8.02 -17.11 21.58
C MET A 85 -7.13 -15.86 21.52
N PRO A 86 -6.04 -15.77 22.30
CA PRO A 86 -5.12 -14.63 22.29
C PRO A 86 -4.75 -14.24 20.86
N CYS A 87 -5.15 -13.05 20.40
CA CYS A 87 -4.96 -12.61 19.02
C CYS A 87 -4.94 -11.09 18.95
N TRP A 88 -3.93 -10.54 18.27
CA TRP A 88 -3.78 -9.11 18.02
C TRP A 88 -3.60 -8.87 16.53
N GLN A 89 -4.09 -7.73 16.06
CA GLN A 89 -3.92 -7.27 14.69
C GLN A 89 -3.14 -5.96 14.69
N ASN A 90 -2.17 -5.80 13.81
CA ASN A 90 -1.42 -4.55 13.74
C ASN A 90 -2.26 -3.45 13.06
N LEU A 91 -2.23 -2.24 13.61
CA LEU A 91 -2.97 -1.08 13.11
C LEU A 91 -2.35 -0.45 11.85
N ARG A 92 -1.03 -0.56 11.71
CA ARG A 92 -0.26 -0.01 10.59
C ARG A 92 -0.17 -1.00 9.42
N HIS A 93 -0.39 -2.28 9.70
CA HIS A 93 -0.47 -3.36 8.72
C HIS A 93 -1.57 -4.36 9.08
N SER A 94 -2.77 -4.16 8.54
CA SER A 94 -3.96 -4.97 8.87
C SER A 94 -3.83 -6.47 8.62
N ARG A 95 -2.78 -6.88 7.89
CA ARG A 95 -2.46 -8.26 7.54
C ARG A 95 -1.53 -8.93 8.53
N ALA A 96 -0.88 -8.16 9.39
CA ALA A 96 0.01 -8.66 10.43
C ALA A 96 -0.82 -9.01 11.67
N MET A 97 -0.70 -10.27 12.08
CA MET A 97 -1.42 -10.86 13.21
C MET A 97 -0.41 -11.40 14.22
N SER A 98 -0.76 -11.38 15.50
CA SER A 98 0.11 -11.83 16.60
C SER A 98 -0.67 -12.64 17.63
N HIS A 99 0.00 -13.56 18.31
CA HIS A 99 -0.52 -14.31 19.47
C HIS A 99 0.13 -13.88 20.80
N ASP A 100 1.09 -12.94 20.77
CA ASP A 100 1.92 -12.56 21.91
C ASP A 100 1.97 -11.04 22.18
N GLY A 101 0.96 -10.32 21.70
CA GLY A 101 0.84 -8.88 21.87
C GLY A 101 1.78 -8.08 20.99
N GLY A 102 2.29 -8.65 19.89
CA GLY A 102 3.06 -7.94 18.89
C GLY A 102 4.57 -8.14 18.95
N LYS A 103 5.09 -9.05 19.78
CA LYS A 103 6.53 -9.38 19.79
C LYS A 103 6.92 -10.18 18.56
N THR A 104 6.05 -11.09 18.18
CA THR A 104 6.13 -11.83 16.93
C THR A 104 4.83 -11.73 16.16
N TYR A 105 4.93 -11.81 14.84
CA TYR A 105 3.76 -11.73 13.97
C TYR A 105 3.88 -12.60 12.73
N TRP A 106 2.75 -12.91 12.11
CA TRP A 106 2.69 -13.50 10.77
C TRP A 106 1.82 -12.63 9.87
N LEU A 107 2.05 -12.69 8.55
CA LEU A 107 1.17 -12.06 7.58
C LEU A 107 0.13 -13.07 7.11
N VAL A 108 -1.14 -12.66 7.04
CA VAL A 108 -2.24 -13.51 6.57
C VAL A 108 -2.03 -14.00 5.11
N GLU A 109 -1.21 -13.32 4.31
CA GLU A 109 -0.87 -13.75 2.94
C GLU A 109 0.16 -14.86 2.86
N ASP A 110 1.01 -15.01 3.87
CA ASP A 110 2.08 -16.00 3.89
C ASP A 110 1.53 -17.41 4.14
N ASN A 111 0.28 -17.65 3.74
CA ASN A 111 -0.51 -18.86 3.89
C ASN A 111 0.05 -19.98 2.97
N VAL A 112 1.31 -20.35 3.18
CA VAL A 112 2.03 -21.33 2.36
C VAL A 112 2.15 -22.65 3.15
N PRO A 113 1.50 -23.73 2.69
CA PRO A 113 1.83 -25.07 3.14
C PRO A 113 2.95 -25.60 2.25
N VAL A 114 4.19 -25.55 2.73
CA VAL A 114 5.25 -26.43 2.21
C VAL A 114 5.66 -27.47 3.27
N ASP A 115 5.61 -27.11 4.56
CA ASP A 115 5.84 -28.02 5.70
C ASP A 115 4.95 -27.72 6.93
N GLY A 116 3.89 -26.92 6.77
CA GLY A 116 2.93 -26.61 7.85
C GLY A 116 3.40 -25.58 8.89
N VAL A 117 4.46 -24.82 8.61
CA VAL A 117 4.95 -23.74 9.49
C VAL A 117 4.61 -22.38 8.88
N THR A 118 3.81 -21.59 9.58
CA THR A 118 3.55 -20.19 9.23
C THR A 118 4.81 -19.36 9.47
N PRO A 119 5.32 -18.61 8.46
CA PRO A 119 6.43 -17.69 8.66
C PRO A 119 6.12 -16.72 9.80
N THR A 120 7.02 -16.65 10.77
CA THR A 120 6.91 -15.79 11.94
C THR A 120 8.03 -14.77 11.89
N TYR A 121 7.65 -13.50 11.92
CA TYR A 121 8.52 -12.34 11.96
C TYR A 121 8.67 -11.84 13.39
N VAL A 122 9.79 -11.18 13.67
CA VAL A 122 10.04 -10.52 14.96
C VAL A 122 9.85 -9.03 14.74
N SER A 123 9.06 -8.39 15.61
CA SER A 123 8.91 -6.95 15.59
C SER A 123 10.19 -6.28 16.10
N GLU A 124 10.49 -5.09 15.58
CA GLU A 124 11.57 -4.28 16.14
C GLU A 124 11.17 -3.74 17.52
N PRO A 125 12.12 -3.56 18.45
CA PRO A 125 11.81 -2.94 19.73
C PRO A 125 11.38 -1.48 19.52
N ALA A 126 10.31 -1.07 20.19
CA ALA A 126 9.84 0.32 20.23
C ALA A 126 10.80 1.28 20.96
#